data_AF-A0A2N0PHQ5-F1
#
_entry.id   AF-A0A2N0PHQ5-F1
#
_cell.length_a   1.000
_cell.length_b   1.000
_cell.length_c   1.000
_cell.angle_alpha   90.00
_cell.angle_beta   90.00
_cell.angle_gamma   90.00
#
_symmetry.space_group_name_H-M   'P 1'
#
loop_
_entity.id
_entity.type
_entity.pdbx_description
1 polymer ?
#
loop_
_entity_poly.entity_id
_entity_poly.type
_entity_poly.pdbx_seq_one_letter_code
_entity_poly.pdbx_strand_id
1 'polypeptide(L)'
;MSILTTNFPNIEDVERYDTERLINFLRLKILNLDEKNFKILHDQDVDGLAFLHMTEDVFIKPPFNFGYGKAKKLGMLIDSLNNQRLLTLEEALLCIPPPAFIKKLTKSIPNLGDHVPDDVFLWDDFLESVRMYEFTDKKRYQRPQFSHSRTGVGETSIQAIFEFNICEVLNELLPNYLFSRKSTKNPGDPDFTCFFAQSTLLFPIEIKPEYLLEIGKLQFPEYYKKRAEARTMIKQIFSYMTENECQYGIFSTYNMHWFLYRPSNNPKKLWISETLELTSEFPTVLKAYAYMVQKLCCDSNKSYYSPHILKILDSVTRKDEESVSNTRSLRSRTKSSFNNSPDSLSFNTLYKSQMNNQNFSFLDFKFNDILGQGRSGKTLKCEFQGNTIALKCTDLWKYPLNILKEMQNEVEIYQILASIQEEFIPKLMCYGYYGGGICYIIGTSFSGTALTDYKHITERQRVMCLCAINAIHSKGVLHNDIRAENILLSNINDNVYWIDFGMASYHCEVKKCWKLFDEEKRELVNLLNQYTLLDSVVIV
;
A
#
# COMPACT_ATOMS: atom_id res chain seq x y z
N MET A 1 54.09 -3.02 23.52
CA MET A 1 52.73 -3.60 23.42
C MET A 1 52.11 -3.09 22.13
N SER A 2 52.27 -3.85 21.05
CA SER A 2 51.57 -3.60 19.78
C SER A 2 50.16 -4.16 19.89
N ILE A 3 49.17 -3.31 19.67
CA ILE A 3 47.78 -3.71 19.53
C ILE A 3 47.70 -4.44 18.19
N LEU A 4 47.66 -5.78 18.23
CA LEU A 4 47.33 -6.62 17.08
C LEU A 4 45.90 -6.30 16.69
N THR A 5 45.74 -5.48 15.66
CA THR A 5 44.49 -5.35 14.91
C THR A 5 44.20 -6.72 14.29
N THR A 6 43.21 -7.42 14.84
CA THR A 6 42.67 -8.67 14.33
C THR A 6 41.88 -8.41 13.05
N ASN A 7 42.59 -8.10 11.96
CA ASN A 7 41.98 -8.10 10.62
C ASN A 7 41.51 -9.53 10.31
N PHE A 8 40.20 -9.71 10.18
CA PHE A 8 39.65 -10.88 9.51
C PHE A 8 40.16 -10.85 8.05
N PRO A 9 40.78 -11.93 7.53
CA PRO A 9 41.12 -12.00 6.12
C PRO A 9 39.84 -11.99 5.29
N ASN A 10 39.88 -11.34 4.13
CA ASN A 10 38.77 -11.36 3.17
C ASN A 10 38.64 -12.78 2.59
N ILE A 11 37.45 -13.17 2.17
CA ILE A 11 37.23 -14.48 1.54
C ILE A 11 38.15 -14.72 0.33
N GLU A 12 38.42 -13.68 -0.47
CA GLU A 12 39.33 -13.76 -1.62
C GLU A 12 40.77 -14.09 -1.22
N ASP A 13 41.18 -13.74 0.01
CA ASP A 13 42.49 -14.11 0.54
C ASP A 13 42.49 -15.59 0.95
N VAL A 14 41.43 -16.01 1.65
CA VAL A 14 41.27 -17.40 2.10
C VAL A 14 41.19 -18.35 0.91
N GLU A 15 40.49 -17.98 -0.16
CA GLU A 15 40.38 -18.77 -1.39
C GLU A 15 41.76 -19.07 -2.03
N ARG A 16 42.75 -18.20 -1.80
CA ARG A 16 44.13 -18.33 -2.32
C ARG A 16 45.08 -19.01 -1.34
N TYR A 17 44.60 -19.49 -0.20
CA TYR A 17 45.45 -20.18 0.76
C TYR A 17 45.79 -21.58 0.25
N ASP A 18 47.08 -21.91 0.28
CA ASP A 18 47.50 -23.30 0.28
C ASP A 18 47.12 -23.97 1.62
N THR A 19 47.24 -25.30 1.66
CA THR A 19 46.91 -26.12 2.83
C THR A 19 47.58 -25.62 4.13
N GLU A 20 48.84 -25.19 4.05
CA GLU A 20 49.61 -24.69 5.20
C GLU A 20 49.13 -23.33 5.70
N ARG A 21 48.86 -22.38 4.80
CA ARG A 21 48.27 -21.08 5.16
C ARG A 21 46.88 -21.24 5.74
N LEU A 22 46.08 -22.15 5.19
CA LEU A 22 44.75 -22.47 5.72
C LEU A 22 44.85 -23.02 7.14
N ILE A 23 45.74 -23.99 7.40
CA ILE A 23 45.94 -24.56 8.74
C ILE A 23 46.36 -23.47 9.73
N ASN A 24 47.30 -22.60 9.35
CA ASN A 24 47.73 -21.49 10.21
C ASN A 24 46.58 -20.51 10.52
N PHE A 25 45.74 -20.21 9.53
CA PHE A 25 44.53 -19.42 9.74
C PHE A 25 43.55 -20.10 10.71
N LEU A 26 43.27 -21.40 10.51
CA LEU A 26 42.33 -22.15 11.35
C LEU A 26 42.82 -22.30 12.80
N ARG A 27 44.12 -22.46 13.02
CA ARG A 27 44.75 -22.45 14.37
C ARG A 27 44.41 -21.19 15.16
N LEU A 28 44.37 -20.04 14.49
CA LEU A 28 44.07 -18.75 15.12
C LEU A 28 42.57 -18.54 15.36
N LYS A 29 41.70 -19.20 14.58
CA LYS A 29 40.25 -18.96 14.60
C LYS A 29 39.44 -19.99 15.37
N ILE A 30 39.90 -21.24 15.46
CA ILE A 30 39.16 -22.31 16.14
C ILE A 30 40.05 -22.98 17.17
N LEU A 31 39.93 -22.52 18.42
CA LEU A 31 40.72 -22.99 19.58
C LEU A 31 40.54 -24.48 19.93
N ASN A 32 39.54 -25.16 19.34
CA ASN A 32 39.20 -26.55 19.68
C ASN A 32 39.71 -27.58 18.64
N LEU A 33 40.48 -27.16 17.64
CA LEU A 33 41.15 -28.07 16.71
C LEU A 33 42.53 -28.43 17.27
N ASP A 34 42.86 -29.73 17.24
CA ASP A 34 44.16 -30.25 17.67
C ASP A 34 45.03 -30.62 16.46
N GLU A 35 46.31 -30.94 16.71
CA GLU A 35 47.27 -31.34 15.67
C GLU A 35 46.79 -32.51 14.82
N LYS A 36 46.02 -33.43 15.40
CA LYS A 36 45.46 -34.57 14.67
C LYS A 36 44.44 -34.08 13.64
N ASN A 37 43.61 -33.08 13.99
CA ASN A 37 42.67 -32.48 13.04
C ASN A 37 43.39 -31.75 11.90
N PHE A 38 44.42 -30.96 12.21
CA PHE A 38 45.18 -30.25 11.17
C PHE A 38 45.92 -31.22 10.25
N LYS A 39 46.47 -32.31 10.81
CA LYS A 39 47.08 -33.37 10.02
C LYS A 39 46.07 -34.03 9.09
N ILE A 40 44.83 -34.27 9.53
CA ILE A 40 43.78 -34.82 8.65
C ILE A 40 43.47 -33.86 7.49
N LEU A 41 43.36 -32.55 7.74
CA LEU A 41 43.16 -31.57 6.66
C LEU A 41 44.35 -31.53 5.69
N HIS A 42 45.57 -31.63 6.23
CA HIS A 42 46.79 -31.67 5.44
C HIS A 42 46.88 -32.94 4.58
N ASP A 43 46.67 -34.11 5.18
CA ASP A 43 46.73 -35.42 4.50
C ASP A 43 45.62 -35.59 3.45
N GLN A 44 44.60 -34.72 3.44
CA GLN A 44 43.54 -34.66 2.45
C GLN A 44 43.70 -33.50 1.45
N ASP A 45 44.85 -32.83 1.45
CA ASP A 45 45.17 -31.70 0.57
C ASP A 45 44.10 -30.60 0.57
N VAL A 46 43.52 -30.30 1.74
CA VAL A 46 42.48 -29.27 1.85
C VAL A 46 43.12 -27.89 1.79
N ASP A 47 43.05 -27.26 0.62
CA ASP A 47 43.40 -25.86 0.40
C ASP A 47 42.24 -24.91 0.73
N GLY A 48 42.49 -23.62 0.67
CA GLY A 48 41.52 -22.59 1.03
C GLY A 48 40.26 -22.58 0.15
N LEU A 49 40.40 -22.85 -1.15
CA LEU A 49 39.27 -22.98 -2.06
C LEU A 49 38.42 -24.21 -1.70
N ALA A 50 39.04 -25.39 -1.57
CA ALA A 50 38.36 -26.62 -1.19
C ALA A 50 37.63 -26.46 0.15
N PHE A 51 38.28 -25.84 1.13
CA PHE A 51 37.71 -25.55 2.44
C PHE A 51 36.42 -24.73 2.39
N LEU A 52 36.39 -23.66 1.59
CA LEU A 52 35.21 -22.78 1.46
C LEU A 52 34.00 -23.50 0.82
N HIS A 53 34.22 -24.62 0.15
CA HIS A 53 33.17 -25.47 -0.44
C HIS A 53 32.75 -26.65 0.46
N MET A 54 33.36 -26.83 1.64
CA MET A 54 32.99 -27.91 2.57
C MET A 54 31.75 -27.53 3.40
N THR A 55 30.98 -28.54 3.82
CA THR A 55 29.82 -28.38 4.71
C THR A 55 30.06 -29.07 6.05
N GLU A 56 29.21 -28.79 7.03
CA GLU A 56 29.22 -29.50 8.32
C GLU A 56 29.20 -31.03 8.14
N ASP A 57 28.37 -31.52 7.20
CA ASP A 57 28.23 -32.95 6.91
C ASP A 57 29.50 -33.56 6.30
N VAL A 58 30.22 -32.82 5.45
CA VAL A 58 31.51 -33.25 4.89
C VAL A 58 32.53 -33.49 5.99
N PHE A 59 32.60 -32.60 7.00
CA PHE A 59 33.54 -32.76 8.12
C PHE A 59 33.20 -33.96 9.01
N ILE A 60 31.92 -34.32 9.15
CA ILE A 60 31.48 -35.44 9.99
C ILE A 60 31.79 -36.79 9.34
N LYS A 61 31.74 -36.87 8.00
CA LYS A 61 31.92 -38.12 7.26
C LYS A 61 33.41 -38.48 7.05
N PRO A 62 33.73 -39.75 6.78
CA PRO A 62 35.06 -40.12 6.28
C PRO A 62 35.38 -39.33 5.00
N PRO A 63 36.65 -38.90 4.79
CA PRO A 63 37.84 -39.25 5.56
C PRO A 63 38.09 -38.39 6.82
N PHE A 64 37.34 -37.29 7.00
CA PHE A 64 37.59 -36.30 8.05
C PHE A 64 37.21 -36.79 9.45
N ASN A 65 36.02 -37.39 9.59
CA ASN A 65 35.54 -37.97 10.86
C ASN A 65 35.60 -37.01 12.07
N PHE A 66 35.33 -35.71 11.86
CA PHE A 66 35.35 -34.74 12.95
C PHE A 66 34.11 -34.89 13.83
N GLY A 67 34.29 -34.72 15.14
CA GLY A 67 33.17 -34.68 16.07
C GLY A 67 32.24 -33.50 15.76
N TYR A 68 30.93 -33.70 15.92
CA TYR A 68 29.88 -32.73 15.58
C TYR A 68 30.17 -31.28 16.03
N GLY A 69 30.64 -31.08 17.27
CA GLY A 69 30.96 -29.74 17.78
C GLY A 69 32.10 -29.03 17.04
N LYS A 70 33.08 -29.78 16.50
CA LYS A 70 34.18 -29.24 15.67
C LYS A 70 33.66 -28.94 14.26
N ALA A 71 32.93 -29.88 13.66
CA ALA A 71 32.31 -29.74 12.35
C ALA A 71 31.37 -28.52 12.29
N LYS A 72 30.52 -28.33 13.30
CA LYS A 72 29.60 -27.19 13.39
C LYS A 72 30.31 -25.84 13.45
N LYS A 73 31.40 -25.74 14.21
CA LYS A 73 32.21 -24.50 14.29
C LYS A 73 32.91 -24.19 12.97
N LEU A 74 33.39 -25.21 12.27
CA LEU A 74 33.97 -25.07 10.93
C LEU A 74 32.91 -24.62 9.92
N GLY A 75 31.73 -25.25 9.94
CA GLY A 75 30.58 -24.83 9.13
C GLY A 75 30.21 -23.36 9.35
N MET A 76 30.05 -22.93 10.62
CA MET A 76 29.77 -21.53 10.94
C MET A 76 30.86 -20.55 10.47
N LEU A 77 32.14 -20.95 10.50
CA LEU A 77 33.23 -20.12 10.01
C LEU A 77 33.18 -20.00 8.48
N ILE A 78 32.95 -21.11 7.78
CA ILE A 78 32.79 -21.14 6.32
C ILE A 78 31.59 -20.28 5.92
N ASP A 79 30.46 -20.41 6.60
CA ASP A 79 29.27 -19.57 6.36
C ASP A 79 29.61 -18.08 6.53
N SER A 80 30.35 -17.72 7.61
CA SER A 80 30.78 -16.35 7.87
C SER A 80 31.69 -15.79 6.77
N LEU A 81 32.66 -16.59 6.30
CA LEU A 81 33.57 -16.21 5.21
C LEU A 81 32.82 -16.11 3.88
N ASN A 82 31.99 -17.10 3.55
CA ASN A 82 31.18 -17.11 2.32
C ASN A 82 30.20 -15.94 2.25
N ASN A 83 29.70 -15.47 3.39
CA ASN A 83 28.87 -14.26 3.45
C ASN A 83 29.65 -12.96 3.18
N GLN A 84 30.99 -12.96 3.18
CA GLN A 84 31.81 -11.82 2.77
C GLN A 84 31.96 -11.71 1.24
N ARG A 85 31.66 -12.78 0.49
CA ARG A 85 31.80 -12.80 -0.97
C ARG A 85 30.82 -11.84 -1.60
N LEU A 86 31.34 -10.93 -2.42
CA LEU A 86 30.47 -10.07 -3.21
C LEU A 86 29.90 -10.84 -4.41
N LEU A 87 28.58 -10.80 -4.54
CA LEU A 87 27.78 -11.48 -5.54
C LEU A 87 27.60 -10.60 -6.78
N THR A 88 27.41 -11.20 -7.96
CA THR A 88 26.75 -10.52 -9.08
C THR A 88 25.30 -10.18 -8.71
N LEU A 89 24.63 -9.32 -9.49
CA LEU A 89 23.21 -9.08 -9.31
C LEU A 89 22.41 -10.38 -9.48
N GLU A 90 22.73 -11.19 -10.49
CA GLU A 90 22.12 -12.50 -10.72
C GLU A 90 22.23 -13.39 -9.46
N GLU A 91 23.44 -13.57 -8.93
CA GLU A 91 23.70 -14.38 -7.74
C GLU A 91 22.95 -13.86 -6.50
N ALA A 92 22.87 -12.53 -6.33
CA ALA A 92 22.12 -11.93 -5.22
C ALA A 92 20.61 -12.15 -5.36
N LEU A 93 20.06 -12.04 -6.57
CA LEU A 93 18.64 -12.30 -6.84
C LEU A 93 18.26 -13.78 -6.74
N LEU A 94 19.23 -14.70 -6.81
CA LEU A 94 19.03 -16.13 -6.56
C LEU A 94 18.95 -16.49 -5.06
N CYS A 95 19.14 -15.53 -4.15
CA CYS A 95 18.94 -15.77 -2.72
C CYS A 95 17.45 -15.94 -2.38
N ILE A 96 17.15 -16.94 -1.54
CA ILE A 96 15.77 -17.30 -1.15
C ILE A 96 15.44 -16.74 0.23
N PRO A 97 14.40 -15.89 0.35
CA PRO A 97 13.94 -15.43 1.66
C PRO A 97 13.33 -16.57 2.50
N PRO A 98 13.40 -16.49 3.84
CA PRO A 98 12.83 -17.51 4.70
C PRO A 98 11.30 -17.51 4.68
N PRO A 99 10.63 -18.67 4.71
CA PRO A 99 9.17 -18.76 4.77
C PRO A 99 8.61 -18.23 6.10
N ALA A 100 7.36 -17.79 6.07
CA ALA A 100 6.67 -17.26 7.25
C ALA A 100 5.33 -17.96 7.52
N PHE A 101 4.94 -18.03 8.79
CA PHE A 101 3.72 -18.67 9.26
C PHE A 101 2.81 -17.66 9.97
N ILE A 102 1.62 -17.43 9.43
CA ILE A 102 0.69 -16.41 9.94
C ILE A 102 -0.53 -17.07 10.55
N LYS A 103 -0.83 -16.73 11.81
CA LYS A 103 -2.05 -17.17 12.49
C LYS A 103 -3.23 -16.29 12.09
N LYS A 104 -4.41 -16.92 11.95
CA LYS A 104 -5.67 -16.27 11.62
C LYS A 104 -6.12 -15.31 12.72
N LEU A 105 -6.55 -14.12 12.33
CA LEU A 105 -7.24 -13.16 13.19
C LEU A 105 -8.76 -13.32 13.00
N THR A 106 -9.54 -13.25 14.09
CA THR A 106 -10.98 -13.61 14.13
C THR A 106 -11.95 -12.59 13.52
N LYS A 107 -11.48 -11.56 12.81
CA LYS A 107 -12.35 -10.55 12.21
C LYS A 107 -11.97 -10.29 10.76
N SER A 108 -12.89 -10.55 9.85
CA SER A 108 -12.83 -10.14 8.44
C SER A 108 -13.86 -9.04 8.19
N ILE A 109 -13.47 -8.00 7.46
CA ILE A 109 -14.36 -6.93 7.01
C ILE A 109 -15.01 -7.38 5.68
N PRO A 110 -16.35 -7.21 5.49
CA PRO A 110 -17.02 -7.55 4.25
C PRO A 110 -16.73 -6.54 3.12
N ASN A 111 -16.74 -7.04 1.88
CA ASN A 111 -16.27 -6.36 0.66
C ASN A 111 -17.42 -5.75 -0.16
N LEU A 112 -17.23 -4.58 -0.77
CA LEU A 112 -18.31 -3.82 -1.43
C LEU A 112 -18.00 -3.07 -2.74
N GLY A 113 -16.88 -3.35 -3.45
CA GLY A 113 -16.65 -2.72 -4.78
C GLY A 113 -17.26 -3.50 -5.95
N ASP A 114 -17.21 -2.96 -7.18
CA ASP A 114 -17.84 -3.45 -8.43
C ASP A 114 -16.89 -3.68 -9.63
N HIS A 115 -15.64 -3.19 -9.64
CA HIS A 115 -14.69 -3.44 -10.74
C HIS A 115 -14.17 -4.88 -10.78
N VAL A 116 -14.71 -5.68 -11.69
CA VAL A 116 -14.28 -7.07 -11.91
C VAL A 116 -13.63 -7.16 -13.30
N PRO A 117 -12.50 -7.88 -13.48
CA PRO A 117 -12.01 -8.16 -14.81
C PRO A 117 -13.06 -8.93 -15.62
N ASP A 118 -13.20 -8.61 -16.90
CA ASP A 118 -14.16 -9.29 -17.79
C ASP A 118 -13.83 -10.78 -17.89
N ASP A 119 -12.53 -11.08 -17.98
CA ASP A 119 -11.99 -12.43 -18.03
C ASP A 119 -10.61 -12.48 -17.33
N VAL A 120 -10.31 -13.64 -16.74
CA VAL A 120 -9.00 -13.94 -16.15
C VAL A 120 -8.34 -15.10 -16.92
N PHE A 121 -7.14 -14.85 -17.42
CA PHE A 121 -6.34 -15.79 -18.22
C PHE A 121 -5.05 -16.17 -17.50
N LEU A 122 -4.47 -17.30 -17.90
CA LEU A 122 -3.14 -17.70 -17.46
C LEU A 122 -2.09 -16.92 -18.26
N TRP A 123 -1.06 -16.43 -17.56
CA TRP A 123 0.17 -15.93 -18.15
C TRP A 123 1.23 -17.05 -18.09
N ASP A 124 1.19 -17.93 -19.08
CA ASP A 124 1.92 -19.20 -19.10
C ASP A 124 3.41 -19.04 -19.44
N ASP A 125 3.79 -18.04 -20.22
CA ASP A 125 5.19 -17.79 -20.61
C ASP A 125 6.00 -16.90 -19.64
N PHE A 126 5.36 -16.34 -18.61
CA PHE A 126 6.01 -15.39 -17.69
C PHE A 126 7.20 -16.01 -16.96
N LEU A 127 6.99 -17.12 -16.25
CA LEU A 127 8.05 -17.75 -15.45
C LEU A 127 9.16 -18.30 -16.35
N GLU A 128 8.84 -18.75 -17.57
CA GLU A 128 9.84 -19.15 -18.55
C GLU A 128 10.72 -17.97 -18.98
N SER A 129 10.10 -16.83 -19.27
CA SER A 129 10.80 -15.61 -19.63
C SER A 129 11.72 -15.12 -18.51
N VAL A 130 11.30 -15.23 -17.25
CA VAL A 130 12.15 -14.92 -16.08
C VAL A 130 13.37 -15.86 -16.01
N ARG A 131 13.18 -17.17 -16.25
CA ARG A 131 14.26 -18.16 -16.22
C ARG A 131 15.34 -17.87 -17.26
N MET A 132 14.93 -17.47 -18.46
CA MET A 132 15.83 -17.20 -19.59
C MET A 132 16.53 -15.85 -19.52
N TYR A 133 16.10 -14.96 -18.62
CA TYR A 133 16.71 -13.65 -18.46
C TYR A 133 17.91 -13.71 -17.50
N GLU A 134 19.01 -13.06 -17.88
CA GLU A 134 20.25 -13.01 -17.10
C GLU A 134 20.61 -11.55 -16.78
N PHE A 135 20.87 -11.26 -15.50
CA PHE A 135 21.25 -9.92 -15.04
C PHE A 135 22.78 -9.75 -15.12
N THR A 136 23.25 -9.00 -16.13
CA THR A 136 24.69 -8.83 -16.42
C THR A 136 25.31 -7.57 -15.80
N ASP A 137 24.79 -7.12 -14.66
CA ASP A 137 25.29 -5.90 -14.01
C ASP A 137 26.75 -6.05 -13.54
N LYS A 138 27.56 -5.00 -13.77
CA LYS A 138 28.98 -4.98 -13.37
C LYS A 138 29.18 -4.75 -11.87
N LYS A 139 28.19 -4.17 -11.19
CA LYS A 139 28.22 -3.91 -9.76
C LYS A 139 28.19 -5.23 -8.99
N ARG A 140 28.93 -5.27 -7.87
CA ARG A 140 28.95 -6.40 -6.95
C ARG A 140 28.20 -6.05 -5.67
N TYR A 141 27.52 -7.04 -5.08
CA TYR A 141 26.56 -6.86 -3.99
C TYR A 141 26.93 -7.75 -2.81
N GLN A 142 26.63 -7.31 -1.60
CA GLN A 142 26.67 -8.22 -0.45
C GLN A 142 25.52 -9.22 -0.56
N ARG A 143 25.68 -10.39 0.06
CA ARG A 143 24.59 -11.36 0.13
C ARG A 143 23.40 -10.75 0.89
N PRO A 144 22.18 -10.77 0.31
CA PRO A 144 20.98 -10.28 0.97
C PRO A 144 20.81 -10.83 2.38
N GLN A 145 20.47 -9.93 3.31
CA GLN A 145 20.13 -10.29 4.69
C GLN A 145 18.62 -10.31 4.84
N PHE A 146 18.11 -11.37 5.46
CA PHE A 146 16.68 -11.54 5.69
C PHE A 146 16.35 -11.45 7.18
N SER A 147 15.17 -10.94 7.49
CA SER A 147 14.61 -10.93 8.83
C SER A 147 14.42 -12.36 9.36
N HIS A 148 14.74 -12.53 10.64
CA HIS A 148 14.54 -13.79 11.37
C HIS A 148 13.09 -13.97 11.84
N SER A 149 12.22 -12.97 11.65
CA SER A 149 10.82 -13.04 12.04
C SER A 149 10.06 -13.97 11.08
N ARG A 150 9.71 -15.16 11.58
CA ARG A 150 9.03 -16.21 10.79
C ARG A 150 7.59 -16.45 11.22
N THR A 151 7.08 -15.73 12.22
CA THR A 151 5.73 -15.94 12.76
C THR A 151 5.03 -14.63 13.06
N GLY A 152 3.75 -14.56 12.77
CA GLY A 152 2.95 -13.35 13.00
C GLY A 152 1.46 -13.62 13.13
N VAL A 153 0.69 -12.56 13.36
CA VAL A 153 -0.77 -12.63 13.50
C VAL A 153 -1.40 -11.57 12.60
N GLY A 154 -2.31 -12.01 11.72
CA GLY A 154 -3.05 -11.10 10.83
C GLY A 154 -2.23 -10.48 9.70
N GLU A 155 -2.86 -9.55 8.97
CA GLU A 155 -2.32 -8.94 7.75
C GLU A 155 -1.09 -8.04 8.01
N THR A 156 -1.10 -7.28 9.10
CA THR A 156 0.00 -6.34 9.41
C THR A 156 1.34 -7.06 9.61
N SER A 157 1.35 -8.23 10.25
CA SER A 157 2.58 -9.00 10.41
C SER A 157 3.14 -9.51 9.09
N ILE A 158 2.29 -9.97 8.18
CA ILE A 158 2.76 -10.49 6.89
C ILE A 158 3.29 -9.37 5.99
N GLN A 159 2.65 -8.20 6.04
CA GLN A 159 3.13 -7.02 5.33
C GLN A 159 4.50 -6.58 5.87
N ALA A 160 4.70 -6.56 7.18
CA ALA A 160 6.01 -6.23 7.77
C ALA A 160 7.10 -7.22 7.32
N ILE A 161 6.81 -8.52 7.33
CA ILE A 161 7.77 -9.53 6.85
C ILE A 161 8.08 -9.34 5.35
N PHE A 162 7.07 -9.07 4.54
CA PHE A 162 7.23 -8.79 3.11
C PHE A 162 8.10 -7.53 2.87
N GLU A 163 7.88 -6.48 3.66
CA GLU A 163 8.65 -5.23 3.59
C GLU A 163 10.15 -5.48 3.81
N PHE A 164 10.52 -6.18 4.88
CA PHE A 164 11.93 -6.49 5.18
C PHE A 164 12.55 -7.47 4.19
N ASN A 165 11.86 -8.57 3.86
CA ASN A 165 12.48 -9.69 3.15
C ASN A 165 12.42 -9.57 1.62
N ILE A 166 11.53 -8.73 1.10
CA ILE A 166 11.36 -8.50 -0.34
C ILE A 166 11.65 -7.04 -0.68
N CYS A 167 10.92 -6.08 -0.10
CA CYS A 167 11.03 -4.67 -0.51
C CYS A 167 12.40 -4.07 -0.23
N GLU A 168 12.89 -4.17 1.02
CA GLU A 168 14.19 -3.60 1.39
C GLU A 168 15.35 -4.25 0.63
N VAL A 169 15.33 -5.57 0.49
CA VAL A 169 16.32 -6.31 -0.31
C VAL A 169 16.33 -5.84 -1.76
N LEU A 170 15.16 -5.73 -2.40
CA LEU A 170 15.08 -5.26 -3.78
C LEU A 170 15.50 -3.78 -3.91
N ASN A 171 15.19 -2.93 -2.93
CA ASN A 171 15.61 -1.53 -2.94
C ASN A 171 17.14 -1.39 -2.85
N GLU A 172 17.81 -2.27 -2.11
CA GLU A 172 19.28 -2.29 -2.03
C GLU A 172 19.91 -2.78 -3.35
N LEU A 173 19.37 -3.86 -3.92
CA LEU A 173 19.86 -4.46 -5.15
C LEU A 173 19.58 -3.58 -6.38
N LEU A 174 18.45 -2.87 -6.38
CA LEU A 174 17.89 -2.11 -7.51
C LEU A 174 17.57 -0.66 -7.10
N PRO A 175 18.59 0.20 -6.87
CA PRO A 175 18.42 1.51 -6.21
C PRO A 175 17.60 2.55 -6.99
N ASN A 176 17.35 2.31 -8.29
CA ASN A 176 16.48 3.17 -9.10
C ASN A 176 14.99 2.88 -8.88
N TYR A 177 14.68 1.80 -8.16
CA TYR A 177 13.33 1.34 -7.90
C TYR A 177 13.05 1.42 -6.39
N LEU A 178 11.82 1.78 -6.05
CA LEU A 178 11.38 1.93 -4.67
C LEU A 178 10.12 1.08 -4.45
N PHE A 179 10.32 -0.10 -3.89
CA PHE A 179 9.30 -0.94 -3.30
C PHE A 179 9.01 -0.44 -1.88
N SER A 180 7.82 0.09 -1.63
CA SER A 180 7.49 0.73 -0.35
C SER A 180 5.99 0.85 -0.13
N ARG A 181 5.57 1.35 1.03
CA ARG A 181 4.18 1.74 1.33
C ARG A 181 3.81 3.13 0.80
N LYS A 182 4.56 3.67 -0.16
CA LYS A 182 4.32 4.99 -0.71
C LYS A 182 2.93 5.07 -1.34
N SER A 183 2.10 5.97 -0.82
CA SER A 183 0.74 6.23 -1.33
C SER A 183 0.76 6.72 -2.77
N THR A 184 -0.25 6.33 -3.55
CA THR A 184 -0.47 6.86 -4.89
C THR A 184 -1.33 8.14 -4.84
N LYS A 185 -1.23 8.95 -5.90
CA LYS A 185 -1.99 10.19 -6.07
C LYS A 185 -3.47 9.96 -6.41
N ASN A 186 -3.86 8.71 -6.67
CA ASN A 186 -5.21 8.33 -7.04
C ASN A 186 -5.93 7.67 -5.84
N PRO A 187 -7.27 7.56 -5.88
CA PRO A 187 -8.02 6.87 -4.85
C PRO A 187 -7.65 5.38 -4.72
N GLY A 188 -7.83 4.85 -3.52
CA GLY A 188 -7.40 3.49 -3.15
C GLY A 188 -6.03 3.47 -2.48
N ASP A 189 -5.84 2.46 -1.63
CA ASP A 189 -4.65 2.32 -0.78
C ASP A 189 -4.06 0.92 -0.92
N PRO A 190 -3.27 0.64 -1.99
CA PRO A 190 -2.53 -0.61 -2.12
C PRO A 190 -1.58 -0.83 -0.93
N ASP A 191 -1.35 -2.09 -0.54
CA ASP A 191 -0.44 -2.38 0.58
C ASP A 191 1.00 -1.91 0.33
N PHE A 192 1.49 -2.15 -0.88
CA PHE A 192 2.78 -1.65 -1.35
C PHE A 192 2.67 -1.17 -2.79
N THR A 193 3.66 -0.39 -3.21
CA THR A 193 3.81 0.13 -4.56
C THR A 193 5.27 0.01 -4.98
N CYS A 194 5.51 -0.08 -6.29
CA CYS A 194 6.84 0.06 -6.87
C CYS A 194 6.92 1.35 -7.68
N PHE A 195 7.86 2.24 -7.34
CA PHE A 195 8.13 3.47 -8.09
C PHE A 195 9.50 3.41 -8.77
N PHE A 196 9.58 3.86 -10.03
CA PHE A 196 10.85 4.17 -10.69
C PHE A 196 11.27 5.62 -10.43
N ALA A 197 12.55 5.83 -10.13
CA ALA A 197 13.15 7.13 -9.83
C ALA A 197 12.32 7.95 -8.83
N GLN A 198 11.70 7.26 -7.86
CA GLN A 198 10.83 7.79 -6.81
C GLN A 198 9.58 8.56 -7.30
N SER A 199 9.30 8.65 -8.60
CA SER A 199 8.30 9.55 -9.16
C SER A 199 7.27 8.85 -10.03
N THR A 200 7.68 7.82 -10.77
CA THR A 200 6.82 7.10 -11.71
C THR A 200 6.33 5.82 -11.07
N LEU A 201 5.03 5.72 -10.79
CA LEU A 201 4.43 4.48 -10.31
C LEU A 201 4.49 3.42 -11.42
N LEU A 202 5.05 2.25 -11.11
CA LEU A 202 5.09 1.11 -12.04
C LEU A 202 3.89 0.19 -11.82
N PHE A 203 3.64 -0.21 -10.56
CA PHE A 203 2.54 -1.09 -10.22
C PHE A 203 2.21 -1.11 -8.72
N PRO A 204 0.95 -1.43 -8.36
CA PRO A 204 0.55 -1.75 -6.99
C PRO A 204 0.85 -3.22 -6.65
N ILE A 205 0.98 -3.48 -5.34
CA ILE A 205 1.17 -4.81 -4.76
C ILE A 205 0.16 -4.97 -3.63
N GLU A 206 -0.60 -6.06 -3.63
CA GLU A 206 -1.57 -6.38 -2.58
C GLU A 206 -1.18 -7.69 -1.89
N ILE A 207 -1.18 -7.68 -0.55
CA ILE A 207 -0.77 -8.80 0.28
C ILE A 207 -1.98 -9.34 1.04
N LYS A 208 -2.24 -10.64 0.93
CA LYS A 208 -3.27 -11.31 1.73
C LYS A 208 -2.69 -12.47 2.53
N PRO A 209 -3.18 -12.74 3.75
CA PRO A 209 -2.75 -13.93 4.46
C PRO A 209 -3.10 -15.22 3.72
N GLU A 210 -2.19 -16.18 3.77
CA GLU A 210 -2.33 -17.47 3.11
C GLU A 210 -3.60 -18.24 3.53
N TYR A 211 -4.03 -18.13 4.79
CA TYR A 211 -5.25 -18.80 5.27
C TYR A 211 -6.55 -18.27 4.64
N LEU A 212 -6.52 -17.14 3.92
CA LEU A 212 -7.66 -16.68 3.11
C LEU A 212 -7.68 -17.37 1.73
N LEU A 213 -6.59 -18.05 1.36
CA LEU A 213 -6.33 -18.61 0.04
C LEU A 213 -6.01 -20.10 0.16
N GLU A 214 -7.05 -20.92 0.14
CA GLU A 214 -6.91 -22.38 0.00
C GLU A 214 -6.83 -22.77 -1.48
N ILE A 215 -5.85 -22.22 -2.20
CA ILE A 215 -5.70 -22.43 -3.65
C ILE A 215 -5.37 -23.90 -3.98
N GLY A 216 -4.65 -24.58 -3.09
CA GLY A 216 -4.26 -25.97 -3.24
C GLY A 216 -3.41 -26.18 -4.49
N LYS A 217 -3.82 -27.13 -5.36
CA LYS A 217 -3.12 -27.44 -6.61
C LYS A 217 -3.67 -26.71 -7.84
N LEU A 218 -4.65 -25.82 -7.66
CA LEU A 218 -5.27 -25.12 -8.78
C LEU A 218 -4.40 -23.95 -9.23
N GLN A 219 -4.42 -23.67 -10.53
CA GLN A 219 -3.91 -22.40 -11.04
C GLN A 219 -4.89 -21.27 -10.70
N PHE A 220 -4.36 -20.05 -10.50
CA PHE A 220 -5.17 -18.92 -10.05
C PHE A 220 -6.39 -18.61 -10.95
N PRO A 221 -6.28 -18.63 -12.29
CA PRO A 221 -7.44 -18.41 -13.16
C PRO A 221 -8.58 -19.42 -12.94
N GLU A 222 -8.26 -20.68 -12.64
CA GLU A 222 -9.26 -21.70 -12.32
C GLU A 222 -9.86 -21.48 -10.93
N TYR A 223 -9.01 -21.13 -9.96
CA TYR A 223 -9.43 -20.81 -8.61
C TYR A 223 -10.39 -19.60 -8.59
N TYR A 224 -10.09 -18.57 -9.38
CA TYR A 224 -10.93 -17.40 -9.60
C TYR A 224 -12.34 -17.75 -10.10
N LYS A 225 -12.44 -18.67 -11.08
CA LYS A 225 -13.75 -19.14 -11.58
C LYS A 225 -14.56 -19.87 -10.50
N LYS A 226 -13.89 -20.62 -9.62
CA LYS A 226 -14.54 -21.51 -8.64
C LYS A 226 -14.87 -20.84 -7.29
N ARG A 227 -14.13 -19.83 -6.85
CA ARG A 227 -14.22 -19.28 -5.48
C ARG A 227 -14.58 -17.81 -5.45
N ALA A 228 -15.49 -17.42 -4.56
CA ALA A 228 -15.93 -16.02 -4.42
C ALA A 228 -14.86 -15.15 -3.75
N GLU A 229 -14.09 -15.77 -2.84
CA GLU A 229 -12.96 -15.19 -2.13
C GLU A 229 -11.88 -14.75 -3.12
N ALA A 230 -11.53 -15.63 -4.06
CA ALA A 230 -10.59 -15.35 -5.14
C ALA A 230 -11.04 -14.16 -6.00
N ARG A 231 -12.32 -14.14 -6.39
CA ARG A 231 -12.88 -13.02 -7.15
C ARG A 231 -12.76 -11.72 -6.40
N THR A 232 -12.99 -11.75 -5.09
CA THR A 232 -12.96 -10.54 -4.26
C THR A 232 -11.55 -9.99 -4.09
N MET A 233 -10.55 -10.85 -3.92
CA MET A 233 -9.15 -10.41 -3.81
C MET A 233 -8.61 -9.85 -5.12
N ILE A 234 -8.90 -10.53 -6.24
CA ILE A 234 -8.54 -10.03 -7.57
C ILE A 234 -9.26 -8.72 -7.87
N LYS A 235 -10.51 -8.58 -7.44
CA LYS A 235 -11.27 -7.33 -7.55
C LYS A 235 -10.51 -6.14 -6.97
N GLN A 236 -9.96 -6.31 -5.77
CA GLN A 236 -9.26 -5.26 -5.05
C GLN A 236 -8.01 -4.80 -5.81
N ILE A 237 -7.08 -5.72 -6.11
CA ILE A 237 -5.85 -5.35 -6.82
C ILE A 237 -6.13 -4.87 -8.25
N PHE A 238 -7.09 -5.47 -8.95
CA PHE A 238 -7.47 -5.05 -10.30
C PHE A 238 -8.06 -3.62 -10.31
N SER A 239 -8.81 -3.27 -9.27
CA SER A 239 -9.30 -1.90 -9.07
C SER A 239 -8.13 -0.94 -8.91
N TYR A 240 -7.14 -1.24 -8.06
CA TYR A 240 -5.96 -0.40 -7.92
C TYR A 240 -5.15 -0.29 -9.20
N MET A 241 -4.99 -1.37 -9.97
CA MET A 241 -4.34 -1.32 -11.28
C MET A 241 -5.11 -0.43 -12.26
N THR A 242 -6.45 -0.47 -12.24
CA THR A 242 -7.30 0.34 -13.12
C THR A 242 -7.22 1.82 -12.75
N GLU A 243 -7.40 2.15 -11.47
CA GLU A 243 -7.38 3.52 -10.96
C GLU A 243 -6.02 4.19 -11.12
N ASN A 244 -4.93 3.43 -11.01
CA ASN A 244 -3.57 3.92 -11.21
C ASN A 244 -3.07 3.76 -12.65
N GLU A 245 -3.95 3.36 -13.57
CA GLU A 245 -3.64 3.11 -14.99
C GLU A 245 -2.47 2.12 -15.22
N CYS A 246 -2.17 1.26 -14.26
CA CYS A 246 -1.07 0.31 -14.33
C CYS A 246 -1.39 -0.86 -15.27
N GLN A 247 -0.40 -1.25 -16.08
CA GLN A 247 -0.46 -2.48 -16.86
C GLN A 247 -0.06 -3.70 -16.05
N TYR A 248 0.66 -3.53 -14.95
CA TYR A 248 1.15 -4.62 -14.15
C TYR A 248 0.72 -4.49 -12.68
N GLY A 249 0.79 -5.59 -11.95
CA GLY A 249 0.45 -5.69 -10.53
C GLY A 249 1.05 -6.95 -9.92
N ILE A 250 1.15 -7.01 -8.60
CA ILE A 250 1.59 -8.23 -7.91
C ILE A 250 0.63 -8.56 -6.78
N PHE A 251 0.16 -9.80 -6.75
CA PHE A 251 -0.61 -10.35 -5.65
C PHE A 251 0.25 -11.37 -4.90
N SER A 252 0.27 -11.33 -3.56
CA SER A 252 1.13 -12.23 -2.80
C SER A 252 0.55 -12.62 -1.43
N THR A 253 0.88 -13.83 -0.99
CA THR A 253 0.72 -14.29 0.40
C THR A 253 2.02 -14.35 1.16
N TYR A 254 3.05 -13.64 0.69
CA TYR A 254 4.45 -13.78 1.06
C TYR A 254 5.08 -15.16 0.72
N ASN A 255 4.39 -16.27 0.99
CA ASN A 255 4.88 -17.60 0.61
C ASN A 255 4.56 -17.96 -0.85
N MET A 256 3.53 -17.34 -1.44
CA MET A 256 3.16 -17.51 -2.84
C MET A 256 3.03 -16.14 -3.51
N HIS A 257 3.42 -16.06 -4.77
CA HIS A 257 3.41 -14.83 -5.56
C HIS A 257 2.76 -15.08 -6.92
N TRP A 258 1.94 -14.11 -7.34
CA TRP A 258 1.30 -14.08 -8.66
C TRP A 258 1.55 -12.73 -9.30
N PHE A 259 2.00 -12.76 -10.55
CA PHE A 259 2.31 -11.57 -11.33
C PHE A 259 1.16 -11.31 -12.30
N LEU A 260 0.69 -10.07 -12.32
CA LEU A 260 -0.51 -9.66 -13.03
C LEU A 260 -0.13 -8.80 -14.23
N TYR A 261 -0.79 -9.03 -15.36
CA TYR A 261 -0.67 -8.23 -16.56
C TYR A 261 -2.03 -7.87 -17.15
N ARG A 262 -2.19 -6.58 -17.42
CA ARG A 262 -3.34 -5.90 -18.00
C ARG A 262 -2.87 -5.21 -19.29
N PRO A 263 -3.16 -5.77 -20.47
CA PRO A 263 -2.75 -5.20 -21.75
C PRO A 263 -3.37 -3.83 -22.00
N SER A 264 -2.58 -2.91 -22.55
CA SER A 264 -3.04 -1.57 -22.91
C SER A 264 -4.13 -1.59 -24.00
N ASN A 265 -4.09 -2.58 -24.90
CA ASN A 265 -5.09 -2.75 -25.97
C ASN A 265 -6.39 -3.39 -25.49
N ASN A 266 -6.40 -4.05 -24.33
CA ASN A 266 -7.61 -4.62 -23.74
C ASN A 266 -7.54 -4.56 -22.21
N PRO A 267 -7.73 -3.35 -21.64
CA PRO A 267 -7.50 -3.09 -20.22
C PRO A 267 -8.51 -3.75 -19.27
N LYS A 268 -9.56 -4.40 -19.78
CA LYS A 268 -10.55 -5.11 -18.97
C LYS A 268 -10.20 -6.57 -18.70
N LYS A 269 -9.25 -7.11 -19.46
CA LYS A 269 -8.77 -8.49 -19.31
C LYS A 269 -7.55 -8.53 -18.41
N LEU A 270 -7.43 -9.59 -17.64
CA LEU A 270 -6.34 -9.79 -16.70
C LEU A 270 -5.65 -11.14 -16.94
N TRP A 271 -4.33 -11.12 -17.06
CA TRP A 271 -3.47 -12.30 -17.10
C TRP A 271 -2.79 -12.44 -15.76
N ILE A 272 -2.77 -13.65 -15.23
CA ILE A 272 -2.13 -13.98 -13.94
C ILE A 272 -1.16 -15.12 -14.19
N SER A 273 0.08 -14.97 -13.72
CA SER A 273 1.11 -16.01 -13.82
C SER A 273 0.70 -17.29 -13.10
N GLU A 274 1.42 -18.37 -13.40
CA GLU A 274 1.48 -19.53 -12.51
C GLU A 274 1.91 -19.11 -11.10
N THR A 275 1.53 -19.93 -10.11
CA THR A 275 1.93 -19.71 -8.71
C THR A 275 3.45 -19.86 -8.58
N LEU A 276 4.12 -18.79 -8.14
CA LEU A 276 5.52 -18.84 -7.76
C LEU A 276 5.65 -18.98 -6.24
N GLU A 277 6.11 -20.15 -5.78
CA GLU A 277 6.40 -20.39 -4.37
C GLU A 277 7.67 -19.68 -3.94
N LEU A 278 7.71 -19.17 -2.70
CA LEU A 278 8.85 -18.48 -2.13
C LEU A 278 10.14 -19.32 -2.15
N THR A 279 9.99 -20.63 -1.92
CA THR A 279 11.08 -21.61 -1.91
C THR A 279 11.53 -22.06 -3.29
N SER A 280 10.95 -21.52 -4.37
CA SER A 280 11.37 -21.86 -5.73
C SER A 280 12.81 -21.42 -5.98
N GLU A 281 13.63 -22.34 -6.48
CA GLU A 281 15.01 -22.07 -6.91
C GLU A 281 15.08 -21.65 -8.38
N PHE A 282 14.04 -21.92 -9.19
CA PHE A 282 14.08 -21.70 -10.64
C PHE A 282 12.71 -21.36 -11.27
N PRO A 283 12.36 -20.07 -11.43
CA PRO A 283 13.10 -18.88 -10.97
C PRO A 283 12.86 -18.61 -9.48
N THR A 284 13.71 -17.80 -8.86
CA THR A 284 13.48 -17.28 -7.50
C THR A 284 12.52 -16.09 -7.51
N VAL A 285 11.88 -15.82 -6.36
CA VAL A 285 10.96 -14.67 -6.20
C VAL A 285 11.67 -13.34 -6.46
N LEU A 286 12.84 -13.11 -5.87
CA LEU A 286 13.58 -11.85 -6.06
C LEU A 286 13.92 -11.63 -7.54
N LYS A 287 14.35 -12.69 -8.26
CA LYS A 287 14.62 -12.64 -9.71
C LYS A 287 13.37 -12.26 -10.50
N ALA A 288 12.21 -12.82 -10.18
CA ALA A 288 10.94 -12.50 -10.85
C ALA A 288 10.52 -11.04 -10.64
N TYR A 289 10.67 -10.49 -9.43
CA TYR A 289 10.41 -9.06 -9.16
C TYR A 289 11.37 -8.16 -9.92
N ALA A 290 12.67 -8.48 -9.91
CA ALA A 290 13.69 -7.74 -10.64
C ALA A 290 13.42 -7.75 -12.16
N TYR A 291 13.02 -8.89 -12.70
CA TYR A 291 12.69 -9.05 -14.12
C TYR A 291 11.50 -8.16 -14.50
N MET A 292 10.46 -8.15 -13.67
CA MET A 292 9.27 -7.34 -13.90
C MET A 292 9.59 -5.85 -13.98
N VAL A 293 10.43 -5.32 -13.07
CA VAL A 293 10.78 -3.89 -13.09
C VAL A 293 11.78 -3.55 -14.19
N GLN A 294 12.83 -4.34 -14.41
CA GLN A 294 13.86 -4.00 -15.40
C GLN A 294 13.47 -4.33 -16.84
N LYS A 295 12.75 -5.43 -17.08
CA LYS A 295 12.38 -5.85 -18.43
C LYS A 295 10.99 -5.37 -18.81
N LEU A 296 9.98 -5.71 -18.02
CA LEU A 296 8.60 -5.51 -18.46
C LEU A 296 8.16 -4.06 -18.34
N CYS A 297 8.58 -3.38 -17.28
CA CYS A 297 8.25 -1.97 -17.08
C CYS A 297 9.18 -1.03 -17.87
N CYS A 298 10.46 -1.38 -18.05
CA CYS A 298 11.45 -0.47 -18.65
C CYS A 298 11.82 -0.76 -20.12
N ASP A 299 11.88 -2.02 -20.57
CA ASP A 299 12.28 -2.39 -21.94
C ASP A 299 11.12 -2.35 -22.94
N SER A 300 9.94 -1.90 -22.52
CA SER A 300 8.87 -1.58 -23.46
C SER A 300 9.32 -0.41 -24.34
N ASN A 301 9.98 -0.72 -25.46
CA ASN A 301 10.17 0.14 -26.64
C ASN A 301 8.83 0.57 -27.28
N LYS A 302 7.73 0.48 -26.52
CA LYS A 302 6.42 1.07 -26.73
C LYS A 302 6.08 1.88 -25.48
N SER A 303 6.63 3.09 -25.46
CA SER A 303 6.24 4.24 -24.66
C SER A 303 6.28 4.14 -23.13
N TYR A 304 7.38 4.63 -22.56
CA TYR A 304 7.27 5.65 -21.51
C TYR A 304 6.59 6.90 -22.07
N TYR A 305 5.29 6.80 -22.32
CA TYR A 305 4.39 7.94 -22.43
C TYR A 305 3.04 7.47 -21.92
N SER A 306 2.56 8.13 -20.86
CA SER A 306 1.15 8.43 -20.72
C SER A 306 0.67 9.06 -22.03
N PRO A 307 -0.35 8.52 -22.70
CA PRO A 307 -1.34 9.35 -23.33
C PRO A 307 -2.44 9.54 -22.29
N HIS A 308 -2.51 10.73 -21.69
CA HIS A 308 -3.78 11.17 -21.11
C HIS A 308 -4.92 10.85 -22.09
N ILE A 309 -6.06 10.49 -21.51
CA ILE A 309 -7.34 10.26 -22.18
C ILE A 309 -7.42 8.84 -22.74
N LEU A 310 -8.11 7.99 -21.98
CA LEU A 310 -9.03 6.99 -22.51
C LEU A 310 -9.81 7.64 -23.68
N LYS A 311 -9.27 7.58 -24.90
CA LYS A 311 -10.06 7.75 -26.11
C LYS A 311 -10.93 6.51 -26.18
N ILE A 312 -12.05 6.57 -25.47
CA ILE A 312 -13.27 5.96 -26.00
C ILE A 312 -13.39 6.52 -27.41
N LEU A 313 -13.31 5.63 -28.39
CA LEU A 313 -13.45 5.98 -29.78
C LEU A 313 -14.79 6.68 -29.96
N ASP A 314 -14.77 7.99 -30.23
CA ASP A 314 -15.88 8.72 -30.83
C ASP A 314 -16.17 8.09 -32.19
N SER A 315 -16.97 7.02 -32.19
CA SER A 315 -17.61 6.49 -33.39
C SER A 315 -18.81 5.61 -33.01
N VAL A 316 -19.80 6.20 -32.37
CA VAL A 316 -21.20 5.88 -32.71
C VAL A 316 -21.84 7.21 -33.07
N THR A 317 -21.93 7.40 -34.38
CA THR A 317 -22.75 8.39 -35.06
C THR A 317 -24.00 8.72 -34.25
N ARG A 318 -24.06 9.95 -33.74
CA ARG A 318 -25.33 10.65 -33.52
C ARG A 318 -25.99 10.71 -34.89
N LYS A 319 -26.96 9.82 -35.13
CA LYS A 319 -28.00 10.12 -36.10
C LYS A 319 -29.03 10.94 -35.35
N ASP A 320 -29.25 12.11 -35.92
CA ASP A 320 -30.29 13.05 -35.57
C ASP A 320 -31.64 12.34 -35.47
N GLU A 321 -32.32 12.48 -34.33
CA GLU A 321 -33.77 12.65 -34.31
C GLU A 321 -34.11 13.71 -33.26
N GLU A 322 -34.42 14.90 -33.76
CA GLU A 322 -35.15 15.93 -33.05
C GLU A 322 -36.46 15.33 -32.49
N SER A 323 -36.66 15.40 -31.17
CA SER A 323 -38.01 15.59 -30.65
C SER A 323 -37.99 16.19 -29.26
N VAL A 324 -38.35 17.48 -29.25
CA VAL A 324 -38.85 18.22 -28.10
C VAL A 324 -40.01 17.44 -27.46
N SER A 325 -39.95 17.15 -26.15
CA SER A 325 -41.16 17.21 -25.31
C SER A 325 -40.87 17.13 -23.81
N ASN A 326 -41.05 18.29 -23.18
CA ASN A 326 -41.72 18.53 -21.91
C ASN A 326 -42.04 17.34 -20.99
N THR A 327 -41.51 17.46 -19.78
CA THR A 327 -42.05 16.93 -18.53
C THR A 327 -43.54 17.26 -18.37
N ARG A 328 -44.40 16.22 -18.29
CA ARG A 328 -45.59 16.20 -17.40
C ARG A 328 -46.29 14.84 -17.39
N SER A 329 -46.31 14.25 -16.17
CA SER A 329 -47.32 13.37 -15.57
C SER A 329 -47.77 12.11 -16.32
N LEU A 330 -47.90 10.99 -15.60
CA LEU A 330 -49.21 10.47 -15.18
C LEU A 330 -49.07 9.22 -14.30
N ARG A 331 -49.82 9.23 -13.20
CA ARG A 331 -50.14 8.07 -12.37
C ARG A 331 -50.76 6.97 -13.22
N SER A 332 -50.40 5.72 -12.94
CA SER A 332 -51.35 4.61 -13.01
C SER A 332 -51.25 3.75 -11.75
N ARG A 333 -52.40 3.63 -11.08
CA ARG A 333 -52.67 2.64 -10.03
C ARG A 333 -52.95 1.31 -10.72
N THR A 334 -52.35 0.24 -10.21
CA THR A 334 -52.97 -1.09 -10.31
C THR A 334 -52.75 -1.84 -9.00
N LYS A 335 -53.85 -2.28 -8.39
CA LYS A 335 -53.92 -3.15 -7.21
C LYS A 335 -53.92 -4.61 -7.64
N SER A 336 -53.17 -5.46 -6.94
CA SER A 336 -53.46 -6.89 -6.73
C SER A 336 -52.58 -7.38 -5.57
N SER A 337 -53.13 -7.43 -4.35
CA SER A 337 -53.64 -8.62 -3.65
C SER A 337 -52.55 -9.41 -2.92
N PHE A 338 -52.61 -9.27 -1.59
CA PHE A 338 -51.82 -9.97 -0.59
C PHE A 338 -52.05 -11.48 -0.63
N ASN A 339 -50.96 -12.24 -0.46
CA ASN A 339 -50.97 -13.54 0.22
C ASN A 339 -49.73 -13.61 1.11
N ASN A 340 -49.95 -13.74 2.42
CA ASN A 340 -48.93 -13.87 3.45
C ASN A 340 -48.65 -15.36 3.70
N SER A 341 -47.38 -15.74 3.70
CA SER A 341 -46.85 -16.81 4.56
C SER A 341 -45.40 -16.48 4.92
N PRO A 342 -44.96 -16.74 6.16
CA PRO A 342 -43.75 -16.18 6.73
C PRO A 342 -42.58 -17.14 6.52
N ASP A 343 -41.46 -16.70 5.94
CA ASP A 343 -40.16 -17.35 6.17
C ASP A 343 -38.97 -16.52 5.66
N SER A 344 -37.95 -16.43 6.51
CA SER A 344 -36.58 -15.95 6.27
C SER A 344 -36.38 -14.47 5.88
N LEU A 345 -36.10 -13.64 6.90
CA LEU A 345 -35.56 -12.29 6.73
C LEU A 345 -34.17 -12.36 6.08
N SER A 346 -34.14 -12.18 4.76
CA SER A 346 -32.91 -11.94 4.02
C SER A 346 -32.41 -10.50 4.29
N PHE A 347 -31.18 -10.39 4.78
CA PHE A 347 -30.48 -9.13 5.10
C PHE A 347 -30.31 -8.16 3.91
N ASN A 348 -30.68 -8.58 2.70
CA ASN A 348 -30.54 -7.78 1.48
C ASN A 348 -31.64 -6.74 1.24
N THR A 349 -32.69 -6.70 2.08
CA THR A 349 -33.85 -5.81 1.86
C THR A 349 -33.85 -4.55 2.74
N LEU A 350 -32.87 -4.37 3.63
CA LEU A 350 -32.80 -3.20 4.53
C LEU A 350 -31.99 -2.01 3.98
N TYR A 351 -31.37 -2.13 2.80
CA TYR A 351 -30.46 -1.11 2.24
C TYR A 351 -30.93 -0.45 0.94
N LYS A 352 -32.21 -0.60 0.56
CA LYS A 352 -32.76 -0.02 -0.68
C LYS A 352 -33.74 1.13 -0.49
N SER A 353 -33.90 1.65 0.72
CA SER A 353 -34.71 2.86 0.95
C SER A 353 -33.86 3.97 1.55
N GLN A 354 -33.76 5.06 0.79
CA GLN A 354 -32.98 6.29 1.01
C GLN A 354 -31.52 6.18 0.59
N MET A 355 -31.15 6.92 -0.46
CA MET A 355 -29.99 7.82 -0.52
C MET A 355 -29.76 8.25 -1.99
N ASN A 356 -29.71 9.56 -2.24
CA ASN A 356 -29.27 10.17 -3.49
C ASN A 356 -27.73 10.04 -3.65
N ASN A 357 -27.19 8.83 -3.54
CA ASN A 357 -25.74 8.62 -3.64
C ASN A 357 -25.33 8.56 -5.11
N GLN A 358 -24.57 9.57 -5.53
CA GLN A 358 -23.98 9.62 -6.86
C GLN A 358 -22.83 8.59 -6.95
N ASN A 359 -22.71 7.95 -8.12
CA ASN A 359 -21.60 7.07 -8.44
C ASN A 359 -20.64 7.82 -9.36
N PHE A 360 -19.43 8.06 -8.89
CA PHE A 360 -18.37 8.70 -9.63
C PHE A 360 -17.39 7.69 -10.21
N SER A 361 -16.70 8.13 -11.25
CA SER A 361 -15.68 7.40 -11.97
C SER A 361 -14.38 8.21 -12.00
N PHE A 362 -13.30 7.53 -12.35
CA PHE A 362 -12.01 8.17 -12.59
C PHE A 362 -12.08 9.33 -13.60
N LEU A 363 -12.95 9.25 -14.60
CA LEU A 363 -13.08 10.29 -15.64
C LEU A 363 -13.63 11.62 -15.11
N ASP A 364 -14.25 11.61 -13.93
CA ASP A 364 -14.85 12.80 -13.33
C ASP A 364 -13.80 13.72 -12.67
N PHE A 365 -12.61 13.20 -12.39
CA PHE A 365 -11.56 13.90 -11.64
C PHE A 365 -10.23 13.88 -12.37
N LYS A 366 -9.45 14.95 -12.19
CA LYS A 366 -8.02 14.95 -12.51
C LYS A 366 -7.24 15.09 -11.22
N PHE A 367 -6.55 14.02 -10.81
CA PHE A 367 -5.81 14.00 -9.56
C PHE A 367 -4.44 14.68 -9.69
N ASN A 368 -4.14 15.63 -8.80
CA ASN A 368 -2.92 16.42 -8.86
C ASN A 368 -1.93 15.98 -7.79
N ASP A 369 -2.32 16.07 -6.51
CA ASP A 369 -1.43 15.85 -5.36
C ASP A 369 -2.18 15.29 -4.15
N ILE A 370 -1.43 14.75 -3.19
CA ILE A 370 -1.95 14.34 -1.88
C ILE A 370 -1.82 15.54 -0.94
N LEU A 371 -2.93 15.95 -0.33
CA LEU A 371 -2.99 17.05 0.66
C LEU A 371 -2.74 16.55 2.07
N GLY A 372 -3.17 15.33 2.39
CA GLY A 372 -2.98 14.73 3.70
C GLY A 372 -3.47 13.29 3.74
N GLN A 373 -3.06 12.56 4.77
CA GLN A 373 -3.52 11.20 5.03
C GLN A 373 -3.75 11.05 6.55
N GLY A 374 -4.88 10.48 6.92
CA GLY A 374 -5.30 10.37 8.31
C GLY A 374 -6.21 9.17 8.55
N ARG A 375 -6.97 9.25 9.65
CA ARG A 375 -7.86 8.17 10.11
C ARG A 375 -8.92 7.80 9.09
N SER A 376 -9.47 8.79 8.39
CA SER A 376 -10.54 8.63 7.41
C SER A 376 -10.01 8.52 5.98
N GLY A 377 -8.81 7.94 5.81
CA GLY A 377 -8.18 7.76 4.51
C GLY A 377 -7.35 8.96 4.07
N LYS A 378 -7.43 9.28 2.78
CA LYS A 378 -6.54 10.21 2.08
C LYS A 378 -7.34 11.43 1.61
N THR A 379 -6.72 12.60 1.63
CA THR A 379 -7.27 13.81 1.04
C THR A 379 -6.42 14.21 -0.15
N LEU A 380 -7.04 14.36 -1.31
CA LEU A 380 -6.42 14.63 -2.59
C LEU A 380 -6.75 16.05 -3.06
N LYS A 381 -5.81 16.69 -3.74
CA LYS A 381 -6.07 17.87 -4.56
C LYS A 381 -6.40 17.39 -5.97
N CYS A 382 -7.57 17.74 -6.49
CA CYS A 382 -7.96 17.38 -7.85
C CYS A 382 -8.80 18.47 -8.53
N GLU A 383 -8.94 18.38 -9.84
CA GLU A 383 -9.89 19.17 -10.61
C GLU A 383 -11.20 18.39 -10.76
N PHE A 384 -12.35 19.04 -10.50
CA PHE A 384 -13.69 18.52 -10.69
C PHE A 384 -14.58 19.61 -11.30
N GLN A 385 -15.19 19.32 -12.46
CA GLN A 385 -16.04 20.28 -13.20
C GLN A 385 -15.38 21.67 -13.39
N GLY A 386 -14.07 21.69 -13.68
CA GLY A 386 -13.31 22.93 -13.89
C GLY A 386 -12.86 23.66 -12.61
N ASN A 387 -13.17 23.13 -11.41
CA ASN A 387 -12.78 23.72 -10.13
C ASN A 387 -11.69 22.88 -9.45
N THR A 388 -10.76 23.53 -8.75
CA THR A 388 -9.84 22.83 -7.84
C THR A 388 -10.55 22.52 -6.53
N ILE A 389 -10.56 21.25 -6.12
CA ILE A 389 -11.23 20.78 -4.91
C ILE A 389 -10.26 20.05 -3.98
N ALA A 390 -10.63 19.95 -2.72
CA ALA A 390 -10.08 19.00 -1.77
C ALA A 390 -11.02 17.78 -1.73
N LEU A 391 -10.53 16.62 -2.13
CA LEU A 391 -11.28 15.38 -2.22
C LEU A 391 -10.81 14.40 -1.14
N LYS A 392 -11.60 14.27 -0.08
CA LYS A 392 -11.40 13.24 0.94
C LYS A 392 -11.93 11.90 0.41
N CYS A 393 -11.11 10.85 0.46
CA CYS A 393 -11.45 9.51 -0.01
C CYS A 393 -11.07 8.45 1.04
N THR A 394 -12.01 7.56 1.35
CA THR A 394 -11.76 6.37 2.19
C THR A 394 -11.86 5.12 1.33
N ASP A 395 -10.82 4.28 1.35
CA ASP A 395 -10.83 2.94 0.77
C ASP A 395 -11.72 1.99 1.59
N LEU A 396 -12.82 1.53 0.98
CA LEU A 396 -13.82 0.71 1.67
C LEU A 396 -13.38 -0.74 1.90
N TRP A 397 -12.27 -1.19 1.31
CA TRP A 397 -11.69 -2.51 1.58
C TRP A 397 -10.71 -2.51 2.75
N LYS A 398 -10.07 -1.38 3.01
CA LYS A 398 -9.06 -1.26 4.07
C LYS A 398 -9.64 -0.71 5.37
N TYR A 399 -10.60 0.20 5.27
CA TYR A 399 -11.13 0.91 6.43
C TYR A 399 -12.43 0.28 6.96
N PRO A 400 -12.63 0.26 8.29
CA PRO A 400 -13.81 -0.34 8.89
C PRO A 400 -15.08 0.49 8.66
N LEU A 401 -16.24 -0.17 8.71
CA LEU A 401 -17.55 0.42 8.42
C LEU A 401 -17.91 1.65 9.28
N ASN A 402 -17.30 1.84 10.45
CA ASN A 402 -17.52 3.06 11.24
C ASN A 402 -16.94 4.31 10.55
N ILE A 403 -15.85 4.18 9.78
CA ILE A 403 -15.28 5.31 9.03
C ILE A 403 -16.24 5.76 7.93
N LEU A 404 -16.90 4.81 7.24
CA LEU A 404 -17.94 5.15 6.28
C LEU A 404 -19.10 5.91 6.93
N LYS A 405 -19.53 5.50 8.14
CA LYS A 405 -20.57 6.22 8.89
C LYS A 405 -20.13 7.64 9.28
N GLU A 406 -18.87 7.80 9.69
CA GLU A 406 -18.28 9.11 10.00
C GLU A 406 -18.29 10.01 8.74
N MET A 407 -17.91 9.50 7.57
CA MET A 407 -17.99 10.27 6.31
C MET A 407 -19.43 10.61 5.90
N GLN A 408 -20.38 9.69 6.09
CA GLN A 408 -21.79 9.96 5.81
C GLN A 408 -22.35 11.04 6.74
N ASN A 409 -22.00 11.00 8.03
CA ASN A 409 -22.34 12.03 8.99
C ASN A 409 -21.74 13.40 8.58
N GLU A 410 -20.49 13.43 8.14
CA GLU A 410 -19.85 14.66 7.65
C GLU A 410 -20.66 15.30 6.51
N VAL A 411 -21.14 14.51 5.54
CA VAL A 411 -22.01 14.99 4.45
C VAL A 411 -23.32 15.56 4.98
N GLU A 412 -23.99 14.87 5.90
CA GLU A 412 -25.24 15.35 6.51
C GLU A 412 -25.04 16.68 7.23
N ILE A 413 -23.94 16.84 7.95
CA ILE A 413 -23.59 18.08 8.66
C ILE A 413 -23.30 19.21 7.67
N TYR A 414 -22.55 18.96 6.59
CA TYR A 414 -22.35 19.96 5.53
C TYR A 414 -23.69 20.43 4.93
N GLN A 415 -24.67 19.53 4.76
CA GLN A 415 -26.01 19.87 4.27
C GLN A 415 -26.78 20.74 5.27
N ILE A 416 -26.71 20.43 6.57
CA ILE A 416 -27.31 21.25 7.64
C ILE A 416 -26.68 22.66 7.67
N LEU A 417 -25.37 22.73 7.47
CA LEU A 417 -24.59 23.97 7.46
C LEU A 417 -24.56 24.68 6.10
N ALA A 418 -25.44 24.31 5.16
CA ALA A 418 -25.43 24.87 3.79
C ALA A 418 -25.44 26.40 3.73
N SER A 419 -26.09 27.07 4.69
CA SER A 419 -26.18 28.54 4.69
C SER A 419 -24.91 29.26 5.16
N ILE A 420 -23.88 28.55 5.63
CA ILE A 420 -22.61 29.12 6.11
C ILE A 420 -21.40 28.62 5.31
N GLN A 421 -21.64 27.84 4.25
CA GLN A 421 -20.61 27.42 3.30
C GLN A 421 -20.04 28.64 2.56
N GLU A 422 -18.76 28.58 2.19
CA GLU A 422 -17.97 29.66 1.58
C GLU A 422 -17.69 30.87 2.51
N GLU A 423 -18.30 30.91 3.71
CA GLU A 423 -18.03 31.93 4.72
C GLU A 423 -17.19 31.39 5.89
N PHE A 424 -17.61 30.26 6.48
CA PHE A 424 -16.98 29.67 7.67
C PHE A 424 -16.59 28.20 7.49
N ILE A 425 -17.11 27.53 6.47
CA ILE A 425 -16.78 26.15 6.09
C ILE A 425 -16.63 26.06 4.57
N PRO A 426 -15.87 25.10 4.03
CA PRO A 426 -15.78 24.89 2.59
C PRO A 426 -17.14 24.56 1.96
N LYS A 427 -17.29 24.85 0.68
CA LYS A 427 -18.46 24.45 -0.10
C LYS A 427 -18.44 22.95 -0.34
N LEU A 428 -19.52 22.23 -0.05
CA LEU A 428 -19.68 20.84 -0.44
C LEU A 428 -20.00 20.78 -1.94
N MET A 429 -19.10 20.18 -2.74
CA MET A 429 -19.19 20.16 -4.20
C MET A 429 -19.69 18.82 -4.74
N CYS A 430 -19.22 17.71 -4.17
CA CYS A 430 -19.64 16.36 -4.55
C CYS A 430 -19.47 15.39 -3.37
N TYR A 431 -20.24 14.31 -3.37
CA TYR A 431 -20.07 13.20 -2.43
C TYR A 431 -20.77 11.94 -2.95
N GLY A 432 -20.26 10.77 -2.58
CA GLY A 432 -20.84 9.50 -2.99
C GLY A 432 -19.81 8.39 -3.11
N TYR A 433 -20.16 7.34 -3.84
CA TYR A 433 -19.25 6.23 -4.10
C TYR A 433 -18.39 6.55 -5.33
N TYR A 434 -17.14 6.13 -5.28
CA TYR A 434 -16.17 6.32 -6.34
C TYR A 434 -15.63 4.98 -6.83
N GLY A 435 -15.40 4.89 -8.15
CA GLY A 435 -14.75 3.75 -8.77
C GLY A 435 -15.51 2.46 -8.48
N GLY A 436 -16.83 2.46 -8.75
CA GLY A 436 -17.67 1.30 -8.48
C GLY A 436 -17.64 0.83 -7.02
N GLY A 437 -17.49 1.72 -6.04
CA GLY A 437 -17.48 1.35 -4.62
C GLY A 437 -16.11 0.98 -4.06
N ILE A 438 -15.02 1.31 -4.75
CA ILE A 438 -13.66 1.31 -4.18
C ILE A 438 -13.59 2.25 -2.98
N CYS A 439 -14.07 3.48 -3.17
CA CYS A 439 -14.02 4.52 -2.16
C CYS A 439 -15.39 5.13 -1.90
N TYR A 440 -15.56 5.70 -0.71
CA TYR A 440 -16.51 6.79 -0.48
C TYR A 440 -15.75 8.12 -0.49
N ILE A 441 -16.31 9.12 -1.15
CA ILE A 441 -15.66 10.41 -1.38
C ILE A 441 -16.51 11.60 -0.91
N ILE A 442 -15.82 12.66 -0.47
CA ILE A 442 -16.38 13.98 -0.17
C ILE A 442 -15.46 15.02 -0.81
N GLY A 443 -15.98 15.78 -1.77
CA GLY A 443 -15.27 16.86 -2.44
C GLY A 443 -15.76 18.22 -1.95
N THR A 444 -14.84 19.05 -1.47
CA THR A 444 -15.12 20.42 -1.02
C THR A 444 -14.27 21.47 -1.74
N SER A 445 -14.68 22.73 -1.71
CA SER A 445 -13.88 23.83 -2.25
C SER A 445 -12.51 23.91 -1.56
N PHE A 446 -11.46 24.12 -2.34
CA PHE A 446 -10.11 24.28 -1.80
C PHE A 446 -9.98 25.58 -1.01
N SER A 447 -9.78 25.51 0.31
CA SER A 447 -10.03 26.65 1.23
C SER A 447 -8.84 27.12 2.06
N GLY A 448 -7.64 26.54 1.91
CA GLY A 448 -6.44 27.02 2.60
C GLY A 448 -5.52 25.92 3.13
N THR A 449 -4.67 26.29 4.08
CA THR A 449 -3.70 25.43 4.79
C THR A 449 -4.05 25.33 6.28
N ALA A 450 -3.69 24.22 6.93
CA ALA A 450 -4.09 23.94 8.30
C ALA A 450 -3.43 24.88 9.31
N LEU A 451 -4.15 25.24 10.37
CA LEU A 451 -3.69 26.14 11.42
C LEU A 451 -2.46 25.58 12.17
N THR A 452 -2.28 24.26 12.21
CA THR A 452 -1.07 23.60 12.74
C THR A 452 0.23 24.03 12.08
N ASP A 453 0.16 24.46 10.82
CA ASP A 453 1.34 24.85 10.04
C ASP A 453 1.84 26.26 10.40
N TYR A 454 1.10 26.97 11.25
CA TYR A 454 1.40 28.33 11.66
C TYR A 454 1.90 28.37 13.10
N LYS A 455 2.92 29.19 13.38
CA LYS A 455 3.36 29.48 14.77
C LYS A 455 2.66 30.69 15.36
N HIS A 456 2.13 31.56 14.50
CA HIS A 456 1.55 32.83 14.88
C HIS A 456 0.24 33.06 14.12
N ILE A 457 -0.70 33.74 14.75
CA ILE A 457 -1.96 34.17 14.15
C ILE A 457 -2.18 35.66 14.38
N THR A 458 -3.03 36.28 13.57
CA THR A 458 -3.50 37.66 13.79
C THR A 458 -4.68 37.66 14.77
N GLU A 459 -4.95 38.80 15.41
CA GLU A 459 -6.15 38.91 16.26
C GLU A 459 -7.43 38.77 15.41
N ARG A 460 -7.40 39.21 14.15
CA ARG A 460 -8.50 39.01 13.19
C ARG A 460 -8.79 37.53 12.97
N GLN A 461 -7.77 36.71 12.71
CA GLN A 461 -7.93 35.26 12.53
C GLN A 461 -8.51 34.61 13.79
N ARG A 462 -8.03 35.00 14.98
CA ARG A 462 -8.59 34.52 16.25
C ARG A 462 -10.08 34.84 16.38
N VAL A 463 -10.47 36.08 16.10
CA VAL A 463 -11.88 36.49 16.12
C VAL A 463 -12.70 35.71 15.10
N MET A 464 -12.17 35.49 13.89
CA MET A 464 -12.84 34.71 12.85
C MET A 464 -13.04 33.24 13.25
N CYS A 465 -12.09 32.61 13.95
CA CYS A 465 -12.29 31.27 14.52
C CYS A 465 -13.49 31.25 15.48
N LEU A 466 -13.61 32.26 16.34
CA LEU A 466 -14.73 32.38 17.28
C LEU A 466 -16.06 32.67 16.58
N CYS A 467 -16.05 33.51 15.54
CA CYS A 467 -17.23 33.76 14.72
C CYS A 467 -17.70 32.48 14.03
N ALA A 468 -16.78 31.73 13.43
CA ALA A 468 -17.08 30.49 12.74
C ALA A 468 -17.70 29.43 13.66
N ILE A 469 -17.12 29.20 14.85
CA ILE A 469 -17.70 28.21 15.78
C ILE A 469 -19.08 28.64 16.29
N ASN A 470 -19.29 29.93 16.57
CA ASN A 470 -20.62 30.43 16.97
C ASN A 470 -21.63 30.27 15.83
N ALA A 471 -21.21 30.45 14.57
CA ALA A 471 -22.08 30.25 13.41
C ALA A 471 -22.49 28.77 13.28
N ILE A 472 -21.54 27.83 13.46
CA ILE A 472 -21.81 26.38 13.49
C ILE A 472 -22.78 26.04 14.64
N HIS A 473 -22.51 26.54 15.85
CA HIS A 473 -23.36 26.33 17.03
C HIS A 473 -24.76 26.88 16.86
N SER A 474 -24.91 28.02 16.18
CA SER A 474 -26.22 28.63 15.90
C SER A 474 -27.13 27.75 15.04
N LYS A 475 -26.53 26.83 14.27
CA LYS A 475 -27.24 25.81 13.50
C LYS A 475 -27.51 24.53 14.29
N GLY A 476 -27.13 24.50 15.57
CA GLY A 476 -27.29 23.35 16.46
C GLY A 476 -26.28 22.23 16.24
N VAL A 477 -25.15 22.52 15.59
CA VAL A 477 -24.08 21.54 15.36
C VAL A 477 -22.97 21.72 16.39
N LEU A 478 -22.59 20.64 17.08
CA LEU A 478 -21.32 20.52 17.81
C LEU A 478 -20.32 19.83 16.88
N HIS A 479 -19.09 20.31 16.85
CA HIS A 479 -18.04 19.72 16.00
C HIS A 479 -17.46 18.43 16.60
N ASN A 480 -17.32 18.39 17.94
CA ASN A 480 -16.74 17.34 18.77
C ASN A 480 -15.27 16.97 18.45
N ASP A 481 -14.57 17.78 17.66
CA ASP A 481 -13.17 17.52 17.28
C ASP A 481 -12.37 18.82 17.12
N ILE A 482 -12.30 19.61 18.20
CA ILE A 482 -11.60 20.89 18.23
C ILE A 482 -10.09 20.67 18.24
N ARG A 483 -9.47 20.76 17.07
CA ARG A 483 -8.02 20.68 16.88
C ARG A 483 -7.56 21.59 15.76
N ALA A 484 -6.28 22.00 15.80
CA ALA A 484 -5.75 22.95 14.83
C ALA A 484 -5.68 22.37 13.41
N GLU A 485 -5.63 21.05 13.24
CA GLU A 485 -5.67 20.39 11.93
C GLU A 485 -7.02 20.59 11.22
N ASN A 486 -8.09 20.82 11.98
CA ASN A 486 -9.47 20.96 11.48
C ASN A 486 -9.85 22.41 11.19
N ILE A 487 -8.90 23.35 11.31
CA ILE A 487 -9.10 24.77 11.03
C ILE A 487 -8.14 25.16 9.92
N LEU A 488 -8.67 25.66 8.80
CA LEU A 488 -7.89 26.13 7.66
C LEU A 488 -7.82 27.66 7.65
N LEU A 489 -6.64 28.20 7.34
CA LEU A 489 -6.43 29.61 7.04
C LEU A 489 -6.30 29.80 5.53
N SER A 490 -7.10 30.71 4.98
CA SER A 490 -7.04 31.04 3.56
C SER A 490 -5.94 32.04 3.26
N ASN A 491 -5.09 31.68 2.29
CA ASN A 491 -4.00 32.51 1.82
C ASN A 491 -4.47 33.70 0.95
N ILE A 492 -5.77 33.78 0.62
CA ILE A 492 -6.30 34.79 -0.30
C ILE A 492 -7.01 35.93 0.44
N ASN A 493 -7.80 35.59 1.46
CA ASN A 493 -8.73 36.53 2.10
C ASN A 493 -8.63 36.58 3.62
N ASP A 494 -7.63 35.91 4.21
CA ASP A 494 -7.43 35.85 5.67
C ASP A 494 -8.65 35.31 6.43
N ASN A 495 -9.52 34.55 5.74
CA ASN A 495 -10.65 33.86 6.35
C ASN A 495 -10.23 32.54 6.99
N VAL A 496 -11.10 32.07 7.89
CA VAL A 496 -10.97 30.80 8.60
C VAL A 496 -12.06 29.86 8.12
N TYR A 497 -11.70 28.61 7.84
CA TYR A 497 -12.65 27.57 7.44
C TYR A 497 -12.52 26.33 8.33
N TRP A 498 -13.64 25.85 8.86
CA TRP A 498 -13.70 24.58 9.60
C TRP A 498 -13.96 23.40 8.69
N ILE A 499 -13.29 22.27 8.96
CA ILE A 499 -13.36 21.02 8.19
C ILE A 499 -13.46 19.81 9.13
N ASP A 500 -13.73 18.63 8.54
CA ASP A 500 -13.78 17.33 9.23
C ASP A 500 -14.92 17.20 10.26
N PHE A 501 -16.16 17.23 9.76
CA PHE A 501 -17.36 17.04 10.57
C PHE A 501 -17.70 15.56 10.84
N GLY A 502 -16.75 14.63 10.68
CA GLY A 502 -17.01 13.20 10.84
C GLY A 502 -17.52 12.82 12.24
N MET A 503 -17.06 13.56 13.26
CA MET A 503 -17.42 13.36 14.67
C MET A 503 -18.55 14.28 15.16
N ALA A 504 -19.03 15.18 14.30
CA ALA A 504 -19.99 16.21 14.68
C ALA A 504 -21.36 15.63 15.05
N SER A 505 -22.09 16.31 15.93
CA SER A 505 -23.44 15.93 16.34
C SER A 505 -24.42 17.09 16.14
N TYR A 506 -25.65 16.75 15.73
CA TYR A 506 -26.73 17.71 15.53
C TYR A 506 -27.74 17.68 16.67
N HIS A 507 -28.05 18.86 17.21
CA HIS A 507 -28.99 19.08 18.31
C HIS A 507 -30.03 20.12 17.92
N CYS A 508 -31.27 19.67 17.67
CA CYS A 508 -32.39 20.55 17.30
C CYS A 508 -32.79 21.52 18.43
N GLU A 509 -32.56 21.15 19.70
CA GLU A 509 -32.91 21.96 20.88
C GLU A 509 -31.65 22.59 21.52
N VAL A 510 -31.01 23.51 20.80
CA VAL A 510 -29.76 24.20 21.24
C VAL A 510 -29.82 24.67 22.69
N LYS A 511 -30.97 25.21 23.12
CA LYS A 511 -31.18 25.72 24.50
C LYS A 511 -31.07 24.65 25.58
N LYS A 512 -31.35 23.38 25.30
CA LYS A 512 -31.19 22.29 26.29
C LYS A 512 -29.74 21.82 26.39
N CYS A 513 -28.98 21.99 25.32
CA CYS A 513 -27.59 21.55 25.21
C CYS A 513 -26.56 22.68 25.32
N TRP A 514 -26.97 23.90 25.71
CA TRP A 514 -26.13 25.10 25.71
C TRP A 514 -24.78 24.94 26.43
N LYS A 515 -24.74 24.11 27.49
CA LYS A 515 -23.51 23.82 28.23
C LYS A 515 -22.45 23.14 27.35
N LEU A 516 -22.86 22.22 26.49
CA LEU A 516 -21.95 21.50 25.59
C LEU A 516 -21.34 22.47 24.55
N PHE A 517 -22.16 23.37 24.00
CA PHE A 517 -21.69 24.40 23.07
C PHE A 517 -20.70 25.37 23.74
N ASP A 518 -20.97 25.76 24.99
CA ASP A 518 -20.05 26.60 25.76
C ASP A 518 -18.74 25.87 26.10
N GLU A 519 -18.81 24.58 26.41
CA GLU A 519 -17.63 23.72 26.62
C GLU A 519 -16.77 23.63 25.37
N GLU A 520 -17.35 23.31 24.21
CA GLU A 520 -16.62 23.24 22.93
C GLU A 520 -15.98 24.59 22.55
N LYS A 521 -16.70 25.69 22.81
CA LYS A 521 -16.14 27.04 22.60
C LYS A 521 -14.95 27.32 23.52
N ARG A 522 -15.01 26.87 24.79
CA ARG A 522 -13.88 27.00 25.74
C ARG A 522 -12.67 26.19 25.29
N GLU A 523 -12.89 25.00 24.72
CA GLU A 523 -11.80 24.20 24.12
C GLU A 523 -11.12 24.96 22.99
N LEU A 524 -11.89 25.59 22.09
CA LEU A 524 -11.31 26.42 21.03
C LEU A 524 -10.51 27.60 21.57
N VAL A 525 -11.02 28.32 22.58
CA VAL A 525 -10.28 29.42 23.22
C VAL A 525 -8.95 28.91 23.79
N ASN A 526 -8.97 27.77 24.48
CA ASN A 526 -7.76 27.16 25.04
C ASN A 526 -6.75 26.78 23.95
N LEU A 527 -7.21 26.27 22.81
CA LEU A 527 -6.38 25.98 21.65
C LEU A 527 -5.74 27.27 21.09
N LEU A 528 -6.53 28.32 20.85
CA LEU A 528 -6.05 29.57 20.26
C LEU A 528 -5.11 30.37 21.18
N ASN A 529 -5.19 30.16 22.50
CA ASN A 529 -4.28 30.75 23.48
C ASN A 529 -2.85 30.18 23.38
N GLN A 530 -2.65 29.05 22.71
CA GLN A 530 -1.33 28.47 22.48
C GLN A 530 -0.56 29.20 21.37
N TYR A 531 -1.23 30.03 20.58
CA TYR A 531 -0.65 30.77 19.47
C TYR A 531 -0.28 32.20 19.87
N THR A 532 0.94 32.62 19.53
CA THR A 532 1.39 34.00 19.73
C THR A 532 0.75 34.91 18.68
N LEU A 533 0.29 36.09 19.10
CA LEU A 533 -0.27 37.08 18.19
C LEU A 533 0.82 37.82 17.40
N LEU A 534 0.70 37.86 16.07
CA LEU A 534 1.58 38.68 15.22
C LEU A 534 1.55 40.15 15.61
N ASP A 535 0.37 40.66 15.97
CA ASP A 535 0.16 42.06 16.37
C ASP A 535 0.83 42.44 17.71
N SER A 536 1.36 41.44 18.44
CA SER A 536 2.09 41.62 19.69
C SER A 536 3.61 41.47 19.55
N VAL A 537 4.11 41.14 18.35
CA VAL A 537 5.55 41.10 18.07
C VAL A 537 6.02 42.52 17.77
N VAL A 538 6.48 43.21 18.81
CA VAL A 538 7.25 44.45 18.66
C VAL A 538 8.57 44.07 17.98
N ILE A 539 8.74 44.46 16.72
CA ILE A 539 10.07 44.49 16.09
C ILE A 539 10.83 45.61 16.81
N VAL A 540 11.70 45.22 17.73
CA VAL A 540 12.69 46.13 18.35
C VAL A 540 13.91 46.21 17.47
#